data_AF-A0A9D7IG99-F1
#
_entry.id   AF-A0A9D7IG99-F1
#
_cell.length_a   1.000
_cell.length_b   1.000
_cell.length_c   1.000
_cell.angle_alpha   90.00
_cell.angle_beta   90.00
_cell.angle_gamma   90.00
#
_symmetry.space_group_name_H-M   'P 1'
#
loop_
_entity.id
_entity.type
_entity.pdbx_description
1 polymer ?
#
loop_
_entity_poly.entity_id
_entity_poly.type
_entity_poly.pdbx_seq_one_letter_code
_entity_poly.pdbx_strand_id
1 'polypeptide(L)'
;MTELLPPPTSTVTETPTVTATSTSTQTHTVTQTPTNTVTQTPTVTATSTSTQTHTVTQTPTNTVTETPTVTATSTATPSATPSPTATFTASLTPTITATATSTPTVTLTPTTTPTIDPFLVDSDGDGVSDGIENLAPNNGDGNNDQTPDKSQGNFASLPNAVDGRYVTLACLEPLQLKDVTATTVSPIAPPEELHFPLGFFHFRISNAPKMRFLVAMLLPDGVTFDTYWKFGPRPGPVAEDWYQFDYDNETGAAFAFEEGIVFLWFKDGARGDDDLQANGQVIDIGGPALGPVSVKDWMQY
;
A
#
# COMPACT_ATOMS: atom_id res chain seq x y z
N MET A 1 -25.55 -86.70 -11.34
CA MET A 1 -24.25 -86.93 -12.00
C MET A 1 -23.94 -85.71 -12.84
N THR A 2 -22.72 -85.24 -12.69
CA THR A 2 -22.07 -84.06 -13.27
C THR A 2 -22.19 -84.01 -14.79
N GLU A 3 -22.48 -82.84 -15.38
CA GLU A 3 -21.69 -82.32 -16.51
C GLU A 3 -22.06 -80.87 -16.90
N LEU A 4 -21.08 -80.00 -16.60
CA LEU A 4 -20.51 -78.90 -17.38
C LEU A 4 -21.43 -77.87 -18.09
N LEU A 5 -21.32 -76.62 -17.63
CA LEU A 5 -21.88 -75.38 -18.19
C LEU A 5 -21.31 -75.03 -19.59
N PRO A 6 -22.11 -74.36 -20.44
CA PRO A 6 -21.63 -73.50 -21.52
C PRO A 6 -21.46 -72.03 -21.07
N PRO A 7 -20.69 -71.21 -21.81
CA PRO A 7 -20.29 -69.87 -21.37
C PRO A 7 -21.34 -68.82 -21.73
N PRO A 8 -21.41 -67.73 -20.94
CA PRO A 8 -21.72 -66.44 -21.55
C PRO A 8 -20.71 -65.35 -21.20
N THR A 9 -20.31 -64.67 -22.27
CA THR A 9 -19.78 -63.31 -22.39
C THR A 9 -20.53 -62.31 -21.51
N SER A 10 -19.82 -61.30 -20.97
CA SER A 10 -20.27 -59.90 -20.94
C SER A 10 -19.17 -58.95 -20.46
N THR A 11 -19.30 -57.74 -20.96
CA THR A 11 -18.39 -56.61 -21.05
C THR A 11 -18.56 -55.63 -19.86
N VAL A 12 -17.63 -54.66 -19.79
CA VAL A 12 -17.74 -53.28 -19.23
C VAL A 12 -17.11 -53.02 -17.85
N THR A 13 -15.99 -52.28 -17.93
CA THR A 13 -15.65 -50.98 -17.30
C THR A 13 -16.28 -50.60 -15.96
N GLU A 14 -15.43 -50.24 -14.98
CA GLU A 14 -15.36 -48.94 -14.30
C GLU A 14 -14.27 -48.96 -13.21
N THR A 15 -13.79 -47.77 -12.89
CA THR A 15 -12.61 -47.44 -12.08
C THR A 15 -12.86 -47.62 -10.57
N PRO A 16 -11.82 -47.85 -9.75
CA PRO A 16 -11.61 -46.86 -8.68
C PRO A 16 -10.14 -46.54 -8.40
N THR A 17 -9.90 -45.24 -8.19
CA THR A 17 -8.72 -44.63 -7.56
C THR A 17 -8.66 -45.03 -6.07
N VAL A 18 -7.50 -45.47 -5.56
CA VAL A 18 -7.16 -45.37 -4.14
C VAL A 18 -5.65 -45.16 -3.94
N THR A 19 -5.35 -44.10 -3.20
CA THR A 19 -4.08 -43.69 -2.57
C THR A 19 -3.61 -44.69 -1.50
N ALA A 20 -2.30 -44.97 -1.41
CA ALA A 20 -1.53 -44.85 -0.15
C ALA A 20 -0.07 -45.34 -0.25
N THR A 21 0.76 -44.50 0.35
CA THR A 21 2.14 -44.59 0.82
C THR A 21 2.51 -45.86 1.58
N SER A 22 3.72 -46.38 1.37
CA SER A 22 4.69 -46.68 2.44
C SER A 22 5.96 -47.33 1.87
N THR A 23 7.15 -46.78 2.19
CA THR A 23 8.26 -47.64 2.63
C THR A 23 9.18 -46.89 3.58
N SER A 24 9.18 -47.39 4.81
CA SER A 24 10.11 -47.13 5.91
C SER A 24 11.44 -47.84 5.66
N THR A 25 12.52 -47.47 6.37
CA THR A 25 13.36 -48.34 7.26
C THR A 25 14.67 -47.60 7.61
N GLN A 26 14.75 -46.92 8.78
CA GLN A 26 15.53 -47.24 10.01
C GLN A 26 17.05 -46.93 9.95
N THR A 27 17.80 -46.48 10.99
CA THR A 27 17.55 -46.27 12.43
C THR A 27 18.74 -45.52 13.09
N HIS A 28 18.44 -44.51 13.94
CA HIS A 28 19.04 -44.02 15.21
C HIS A 28 20.60 -43.93 15.38
N THR A 29 21.21 -42.90 16.03
CA THR A 29 21.10 -42.61 17.49
C THR A 29 21.93 -41.37 17.95
N VAL A 30 21.28 -40.47 18.72
CA VAL A 30 21.71 -39.58 19.86
C VAL A 30 22.54 -38.26 19.68
N THR A 31 21.80 -37.14 19.76
CA THR A 31 21.81 -35.98 20.69
C THR A 31 23.08 -35.52 21.45
N GLN A 32 23.46 -34.23 21.32
CA GLN A 32 23.50 -33.16 22.36
C GLN A 32 24.04 -31.82 21.77
N THR A 33 23.39 -30.72 22.12
CA THR A 33 23.53 -29.29 21.71
C THR A 33 24.52 -28.53 22.62
N PRO A 34 24.76 -27.19 22.52
CA PRO A 34 25.22 -26.28 21.44
C PRO A 34 26.64 -25.70 21.73
N THR A 35 27.14 -24.74 20.92
CA THR A 35 27.67 -23.40 21.38
C THR A 35 28.86 -22.84 20.55
N ASN A 36 28.60 -21.69 19.93
CA ASN A 36 29.41 -20.49 19.65
C ASN A 36 30.60 -20.41 18.67
N THR A 37 30.49 -19.32 17.88
CA THR A 37 31.49 -18.41 17.32
C THR A 37 32.06 -18.73 15.93
N VAL A 38 31.46 -18.10 14.91
CA VAL A 38 32.07 -17.89 13.60
C VAL A 38 33.00 -16.68 13.69
N THR A 39 34.27 -16.86 13.39
CA THR A 39 35.19 -15.79 12.97
C THR A 39 35.96 -16.33 11.78
N GLN A 40 35.52 -16.01 10.58
CA GLN A 40 36.28 -16.26 9.36
C GLN A 40 36.67 -14.92 8.75
N THR A 41 37.97 -14.66 8.80
CA THR A 41 38.67 -13.72 7.93
C THR A 41 39.24 -14.54 6.77
N PRO A 42 38.92 -14.20 5.51
CA PRO A 42 39.88 -14.43 4.45
C PRO A 42 40.19 -13.13 3.68
N THR A 43 41.47 -12.77 3.78
CA THR A 43 42.22 -11.89 2.89
C THR A 43 42.22 -12.45 1.47
N VAL A 44 41.84 -11.65 0.47
CA VAL A 44 41.98 -11.98 -0.95
C VAL A 44 43.32 -11.43 -1.45
N THR A 45 44.20 -12.33 -1.93
CA THR A 45 45.32 -11.99 -2.80
C THR A 45 45.15 -12.76 -4.11
N ALA A 46 45.10 -12.04 -5.22
CA ALA A 46 44.86 -12.53 -6.57
C ALA A 46 46.07 -13.23 -7.18
N THR A 47 45.85 -14.22 -8.06
CA THR A 47 46.71 -14.47 -9.23
C THR A 47 45.92 -15.18 -10.35
N SER A 48 46.15 -14.73 -11.58
CA SER A 48 45.60 -15.15 -12.90
C SER A 48 45.86 -16.64 -13.24
N THR A 49 45.28 -17.33 -14.24
CA THR A 49 45.19 -17.03 -15.69
C THR A 49 44.58 -18.27 -16.40
N SER A 50 43.79 -18.10 -17.47
CA SER A 50 43.59 -18.98 -18.66
C SER A 50 42.19 -18.74 -19.25
N THR A 51 42.00 -17.84 -20.22
CA THR A 51 42.21 -18.01 -21.67
C THR A 51 41.38 -19.14 -22.30
N GLN A 52 40.19 -18.80 -22.82
CA GLN A 52 39.68 -19.44 -24.03
C GLN A 52 38.87 -18.43 -24.85
N THR A 53 39.27 -18.29 -26.11
CA THR A 53 38.85 -17.31 -27.11
C THR A 53 37.79 -17.95 -28.01
N HIS A 54 36.59 -17.38 -28.12
CA HIS A 54 35.74 -17.57 -29.30
C HIS A 54 34.96 -16.28 -29.60
N THR A 55 35.19 -15.75 -30.80
CA THR A 55 34.67 -14.50 -31.35
C THR A 55 33.28 -14.71 -31.93
N VAL A 56 32.27 -13.99 -31.44
CA VAL A 56 31.02 -13.70 -32.19
C VAL A 56 30.64 -12.25 -31.93
N THR A 57 30.65 -11.44 -32.99
CA THR A 57 30.23 -10.04 -33.01
C THR A 57 28.72 -9.97 -33.20
N GLN A 58 27.99 -9.47 -32.21
CA GLN A 58 26.70 -8.79 -32.36
C GLN A 58 26.58 -7.76 -31.22
N THR A 59 26.49 -6.48 -31.56
CA THR A 59 26.19 -5.38 -30.65
C THR A 59 24.68 -5.34 -30.41
N PRO A 60 24.22 -5.42 -29.15
CA PRO A 60 23.55 -4.25 -28.59
C PRO A 60 23.98 -3.92 -27.16
N THR A 61 23.96 -2.62 -26.89
CA THR A 61 24.22 -1.88 -25.66
C THR A 61 23.64 -2.53 -24.40
N ASN A 62 24.50 -2.88 -23.44
CA ASN A 62 24.11 -3.13 -22.05
C ASN A 62 24.90 -2.18 -21.15
N THR A 63 24.20 -1.16 -20.66
CA THR A 63 24.65 -0.29 -19.58
C THR A 63 24.54 -1.07 -18.27
N VAL A 64 25.67 -1.49 -17.69
CA VAL A 64 25.73 -1.99 -16.32
C VAL A 64 26.48 -0.96 -15.49
N THR A 65 25.72 -0.21 -14.71
CA THR A 65 26.22 0.61 -13.62
C THR A 65 26.46 -0.32 -12.44
N GLU A 66 27.69 -0.77 -12.24
CA GLU A 66 28.10 -1.29 -10.93
C GLU A 66 28.65 -0.12 -10.11
N THR A 67 27.95 0.22 -9.03
CA THR A 67 28.46 1.09 -7.98
C THR A 67 29.13 0.20 -6.93
N PRO A 68 30.48 0.19 -6.82
CA PRO A 68 31.14 -0.38 -5.66
C PRO A 68 31.06 0.62 -4.49
N THR A 69 30.28 0.31 -3.47
CA THR A 69 30.34 1.03 -2.20
C THR A 69 31.49 0.46 -1.37
N VAL A 70 32.63 1.15 -1.35
CA VAL A 70 33.72 0.89 -0.38
C VAL A 70 33.89 2.14 0.47
N THR A 71 33.44 2.06 1.72
CA THR A 71 33.73 3.04 2.75
C THR A 71 35.10 2.74 3.35
N ALA A 72 36.07 3.63 3.13
CA ALA A 72 37.34 3.63 3.86
C ALA A 72 37.54 5.00 4.52
N THR A 73 37.41 5.00 5.84
CA THR A 73 37.75 6.14 6.71
C THR A 73 39.21 6.03 7.10
N SER A 74 40.04 7.01 6.73
CA SER A 74 41.37 7.18 7.33
C SER A 74 41.62 8.64 7.67
N THR A 75 41.57 8.92 8.96
CA THR A 75 42.00 10.18 9.58
C THR A 75 43.52 10.18 9.69
N ALA A 76 44.20 11.13 9.06
CA ALA A 76 45.62 11.39 9.28
C ALA A 76 45.88 12.89 9.44
N THR A 77 46.28 13.25 10.64
CA THR A 77 46.71 14.58 11.10
C THR A 77 48.15 14.83 10.63
N PRO A 78 48.47 15.94 9.93
CA PRO A 78 49.87 16.33 9.75
C PRO A 78 50.36 17.23 10.88
N SER A 79 51.33 16.74 11.65
CA SER A 79 52.20 17.52 12.53
C SER A 79 53.42 18.01 11.74
N ALA A 80 53.74 19.30 11.82
CA ALA A 80 54.87 19.91 11.13
C ALA A 80 56.20 19.62 11.82
N THR A 81 57.25 19.34 11.05
CA THR A 81 58.64 19.32 11.51
C THR A 81 59.52 19.97 10.46
N PRO A 82 60.38 20.94 10.84
CA PRO A 82 61.57 21.22 10.03
C PRO A 82 62.88 21.20 10.86
N SER A 83 63.85 20.43 10.38
CA SER A 83 65.31 20.56 10.57
C SER A 83 65.96 19.58 9.57
N PRO A 84 67.12 19.82 8.92
CA PRO A 84 68.25 20.61 9.39
C PRO A 84 68.92 21.58 8.38
N THR A 85 69.84 22.35 8.95
CA THR A 85 70.82 23.32 8.43
C THR A 85 71.63 22.83 7.21
N ALA A 86 71.76 23.68 6.18
CA ALA A 86 72.80 23.56 5.16
C ALA A 86 73.36 24.95 4.80
N THR A 87 74.66 25.13 5.07
CA THR A 87 75.48 26.28 4.68
C THR A 87 76.25 25.91 3.42
N PHE A 88 76.09 26.61 2.29
CA PHE A 88 77.13 26.82 1.26
C PHE A 88 76.80 28.00 0.32
N THR A 89 77.87 28.55 -0.22
CA THR A 89 78.14 29.88 -0.80
C THR A 89 77.62 30.13 -2.24
N ALA A 90 77.51 31.41 -2.60
CA ALA A 90 76.88 32.01 -3.79
C ALA A 90 77.45 31.61 -5.17
N SER A 91 76.59 31.64 -6.21
CA SER A 91 76.67 32.61 -7.34
C SER A 91 75.88 32.14 -8.59
N LEU A 92 75.29 33.13 -9.28
CA LEU A 92 74.68 33.18 -10.62
C LEU A 92 73.17 32.89 -10.77
N THR A 93 72.47 34.00 -11.05
CA THR A 93 71.11 34.17 -11.58
C THR A 93 70.94 33.50 -12.95
N PRO A 94 69.82 32.79 -13.19
CA PRO A 94 68.87 33.33 -14.17
C PRO A 94 67.42 33.28 -13.69
N THR A 95 66.69 34.35 -14.00
CA THR A 95 65.26 34.53 -13.79
C THR A 95 64.47 33.61 -14.74
N ILE A 96 63.61 32.74 -14.20
CA ILE A 96 62.52 32.10 -14.96
C ILE A 96 61.22 32.35 -14.20
N THR A 97 60.42 33.26 -14.76
CA THR A 97 59.03 33.47 -14.40
C THR A 97 58.17 32.74 -15.42
N ALA A 98 57.44 31.71 -14.99
CA ALA A 98 56.21 31.28 -15.65
C ALA A 98 55.31 30.56 -14.63
N THR A 99 54.25 31.28 -14.28
CA THR A 99 53.16 30.94 -13.38
C THR A 99 52.33 29.77 -13.92
N ALA A 100 52.17 28.71 -13.14
CA ALA A 100 51.14 27.69 -13.37
C ALA A 100 50.30 27.55 -12.10
N THR A 101 49.28 28.40 -11.97
CA THR A 101 48.25 28.25 -10.94
C THR A 101 47.22 27.27 -11.51
N SER A 102 47.34 25.98 -11.18
CA SER A 102 46.26 25.03 -11.41
C SER A 102 45.17 25.30 -10.38
N THR A 103 44.17 26.11 -10.73
CA THR A 103 42.96 26.25 -9.91
C THR A 103 42.14 24.97 -10.10
N PRO A 104 41.96 24.12 -9.07
CA PRO A 104 41.09 22.96 -9.21
C PRO A 104 39.66 23.45 -9.44
N THR A 105 39.11 23.18 -10.62
CA THR A 105 37.69 23.43 -10.89
C THR A 105 36.90 22.37 -10.15
N VAL A 106 36.31 22.74 -9.01
CA VAL A 106 35.34 21.88 -8.30
C VAL A 106 34.13 21.74 -9.21
N THR A 107 34.03 20.60 -9.88
CA THR A 107 32.83 20.23 -10.63
C THR A 107 31.85 19.70 -9.59
N LEU A 108 30.86 20.52 -9.23
CA LEU A 108 29.77 20.08 -8.37
C LEU A 108 28.99 19.00 -9.13
N THR A 109 29.13 17.74 -8.71
CA THR A 109 28.23 16.68 -9.15
C THR A 109 26.82 17.11 -8.76
N PRO A 110 25.86 17.20 -9.70
CA PRO A 110 24.49 17.52 -9.32
C PRO A 110 24.00 16.45 -8.35
N THR A 111 23.78 16.84 -7.09
CA THR A 111 23.10 16.00 -6.13
C THR A 111 21.71 15.74 -6.70
N THR A 112 21.44 14.51 -7.15
CA THR A 112 20.07 14.10 -7.42
C THR A 112 19.37 14.01 -6.08
N THR A 113 18.68 15.08 -5.70
CA THR A 113 17.73 15.02 -4.59
C THR A 113 16.75 13.89 -4.94
N PRO A 114 16.57 12.87 -4.07
CA PRO A 114 15.56 11.86 -4.33
C PRO A 114 14.22 12.59 -4.44
N THR A 115 13.65 12.57 -5.64
CA THR A 115 12.29 13.03 -5.88
C THR A 115 11.43 11.92 -5.32
N ILE A 116 10.91 12.11 -4.10
CA ILE A 116 9.93 11.19 -3.55
C ILE A 116 8.71 11.28 -4.47
N ASP A 117 8.26 10.13 -4.97
CA ASP A 117 7.05 10.04 -5.76
C ASP A 117 5.88 10.52 -4.88
N PRO A 118 5.19 11.62 -5.24
CA PRO A 118 4.09 12.14 -4.43
C PRO A 118 2.93 11.14 -4.29
N PHE A 119 2.85 10.11 -5.15
CA PHE A 119 1.85 9.04 -5.05
C PHE A 119 2.22 7.94 -4.04
N LEU A 120 3.37 8.05 -3.36
CA LEU A 120 3.80 7.12 -2.30
C LEU A 120 3.85 7.77 -0.91
N VAL A 121 3.67 9.09 -0.82
CA VAL A 121 3.64 9.82 0.45
C VAL A 121 2.20 9.98 0.87
N ASP A 122 1.92 9.68 2.13
CA ASP A 122 0.66 9.91 2.83
C ASP A 122 1.04 10.67 4.11
N SER A 123 0.85 12.00 4.08
CA SER A 123 1.36 12.92 5.10
C SER A 123 0.57 12.89 6.41
N ASP A 124 -0.74 12.65 6.36
CA ASP A 124 -1.63 12.59 7.52
C ASP A 124 -2.01 11.14 7.91
N GLY A 125 -1.59 10.18 7.11
CA GLY A 125 -1.67 8.75 7.35
C GLY A 125 -3.10 8.22 7.21
N ASP A 126 -3.97 8.86 6.44
CA ASP A 126 -5.37 8.48 6.28
C ASP A 126 -5.58 7.31 5.29
N GLY A 127 -4.54 6.92 4.56
CA GLY A 127 -4.54 5.86 3.55
C GLY A 127 -4.58 6.37 2.10
N VAL A 128 -4.75 7.66 1.87
CA VAL A 128 -4.71 8.32 0.55
C VAL A 128 -3.38 9.05 0.42
N SER A 129 -2.70 8.87 -0.71
CA SER A 129 -1.43 9.57 -0.92
C SER A 129 -1.66 11.06 -1.21
N ASP A 130 -0.75 11.93 -0.76
CA ASP A 130 -0.70 13.36 -1.07
C ASP A 130 -0.89 13.62 -2.57
N GLY A 131 -0.26 12.83 -3.43
CA GLY A 131 -0.35 12.96 -4.88
C GLY A 131 -1.77 12.78 -5.43
N ILE A 132 -2.55 11.86 -4.84
CA ILE A 132 -3.96 11.66 -5.17
C ILE A 132 -4.80 12.82 -4.64
N GLU A 133 -4.59 13.25 -3.41
CA GLU A 133 -5.41 14.32 -2.83
C GLU A 133 -5.16 15.67 -3.48
N ASN A 134 -3.91 15.98 -3.86
CA ASN A 134 -3.59 17.22 -4.59
C ASN A 134 -4.34 17.36 -5.92
N LEU A 135 -4.85 16.25 -6.48
CA LEU A 135 -5.64 16.25 -7.72
C LEU A 135 -7.15 16.38 -7.47
N ALA A 136 -7.59 16.39 -6.21
CA ALA A 136 -8.99 16.62 -5.86
C ALA A 136 -9.42 18.07 -6.21
N PRO A 137 -10.73 18.34 -6.28
CA PRO A 137 -11.26 19.69 -6.48
C PRO A 137 -10.67 20.73 -5.50
N ASN A 138 -10.79 22.01 -5.87
CA ASN A 138 -10.29 23.15 -5.10
C ASN A 138 -8.81 23.05 -4.69
N ASN A 139 -7.96 22.52 -5.59
CA ASN A 139 -6.53 22.36 -5.34
C ASN A 139 -6.20 21.35 -4.20
N GLY A 140 -7.03 20.32 -4.06
CA GLY A 140 -6.87 19.28 -3.03
C GLY A 140 -7.55 19.59 -1.71
N ASP A 141 -8.58 20.43 -1.73
CA ASP A 141 -9.36 20.88 -0.57
C ASP A 141 -10.84 20.55 -0.85
N GLY A 142 -11.21 19.30 -0.61
CA GLY A 142 -12.51 18.76 -0.98
C GLY A 142 -13.67 19.42 -0.24
N ASN A 143 -13.43 19.93 0.98
CA ASN A 143 -14.42 20.62 1.79
C ASN A 143 -14.43 22.17 1.59
N ASN A 144 -13.43 22.70 0.88
CA ASN A 144 -13.21 24.11 0.59
C ASN A 144 -13.02 24.99 1.84
N ASP A 145 -12.33 24.49 2.86
CA ASP A 145 -12.03 25.20 4.11
C ASP A 145 -10.69 25.99 4.08
N GLN A 146 -9.99 25.95 2.96
CA GLN A 146 -8.66 26.51 2.65
C GLN A 146 -7.48 25.72 3.20
N THR A 147 -7.72 24.55 3.77
CA THR A 147 -6.69 23.60 4.16
C THR A 147 -6.76 22.41 3.19
N PRO A 148 -5.64 22.02 2.57
CA PRO A 148 -5.63 20.82 1.73
C PRO A 148 -5.88 19.57 2.57
N ASP A 149 -6.70 18.65 2.05
CA ASP A 149 -7.14 17.43 2.75
C ASP A 149 -5.95 16.60 3.23
N LYS A 150 -4.89 16.45 2.42
CA LYS A 150 -3.61 15.78 2.77
C LYS A 150 -2.88 16.23 4.03
N SER A 151 -3.32 17.34 4.60
CA SER A 151 -2.77 17.94 5.82
C SER A 151 -3.71 17.78 7.01
N GLN A 152 -4.83 17.06 6.82
CA GLN A 152 -5.93 16.96 7.76
C GLN A 152 -6.40 15.50 7.81
N GLY A 153 -5.87 14.72 8.75
CA GLY A 153 -6.23 13.29 8.88
C GLY A 153 -7.70 12.99 9.25
N ASN A 154 -8.57 14.00 9.27
CA ASN A 154 -10.02 13.86 9.40
C ASN A 154 -10.79 14.18 8.10
N PHE A 155 -10.08 14.48 7.01
CA PHE A 155 -10.56 14.62 5.64
C PHE A 155 -9.76 13.69 4.74
N ALA A 156 -10.41 13.12 3.72
CA ALA A 156 -9.76 12.23 2.76
C ALA A 156 -10.43 12.39 1.40
N SER A 157 -9.67 12.81 0.38
CA SER A 157 -10.19 13.00 -0.98
C SER A 157 -9.62 12.01 -1.98
N LEU A 158 -10.44 11.10 -2.49
CA LEU A 158 -9.99 10.06 -3.42
C LEU A 158 -10.93 9.88 -4.62
N PRO A 159 -10.40 9.46 -5.79
CA PRO A 159 -11.22 9.09 -6.93
C PRO A 159 -12.05 7.85 -6.60
N ASN A 160 -13.34 7.90 -6.92
CA ASN A 160 -14.19 6.72 -6.81
C ASN A 160 -13.76 5.64 -7.83
N ALA A 161 -14.10 4.38 -7.54
CA ALA A 161 -13.60 3.25 -8.30
C ALA A 161 -14.33 3.00 -9.63
N VAL A 162 -15.39 3.75 -9.94
CA VAL A 162 -16.22 3.54 -11.13
C VAL A 162 -15.86 4.51 -12.25
N ASP A 163 -15.86 5.82 -11.97
CA ASP A 163 -15.63 6.86 -12.99
C ASP A 163 -14.44 7.78 -12.68
N GLY A 164 -13.78 7.58 -11.53
CA GLY A 164 -12.59 8.33 -11.13
C GLY A 164 -12.85 9.76 -10.65
N ARG A 165 -14.10 10.22 -10.58
CA ARG A 165 -14.43 11.50 -9.98
C ARG A 165 -14.23 11.46 -8.46
N TYR A 166 -13.80 12.57 -7.88
CA TYR A 166 -13.45 12.61 -6.47
C TYR A 166 -14.66 12.57 -5.56
N VAL A 167 -14.50 11.84 -4.46
CA VAL A 167 -15.36 11.86 -3.28
C VAL A 167 -14.50 12.30 -2.10
N THR A 168 -15.06 13.13 -1.23
CA THR A 168 -14.38 13.55 0.01
C THR A 168 -15.10 12.96 1.21
N LEU A 169 -14.37 12.20 2.03
CA LEU A 169 -14.83 11.77 3.35
C LEU A 169 -14.39 12.80 4.38
N ALA A 170 -15.27 13.12 5.33
CA ALA A 170 -15.03 14.13 6.34
C ALA A 170 -15.59 13.69 7.68
N CYS A 171 -14.80 13.81 8.75
CA CYS A 171 -15.28 13.66 10.12
C CYS A 171 -14.77 14.82 10.99
N LEU A 172 -15.42 15.05 12.14
CA LEU A 172 -14.98 16.11 13.05
C LEU A 172 -13.88 15.59 13.98
N GLU A 173 -12.87 16.43 14.24
CA GLU A 173 -11.91 16.17 15.30
C GLU A 173 -12.60 15.86 16.64
N PRO A 174 -12.04 14.96 17.49
CA PRO A 174 -10.73 14.32 17.36
C PRO A 174 -10.73 13.01 16.55
N LEU A 175 -11.80 12.72 15.80
CA LEU A 175 -11.85 11.56 14.90
C LEU A 175 -10.75 11.68 13.84
N GLN A 176 -10.26 10.55 13.36
CA GLN A 176 -9.34 10.49 12.23
C GLN A 176 -9.76 9.38 11.29
N LEU A 177 -9.70 9.68 9.99
CA LEU A 177 -9.80 8.71 8.92
C LEU A 177 -8.48 7.94 8.80
N LYS A 178 -8.60 6.65 8.50
CA LYS A 178 -7.51 5.70 8.29
C LYS A 178 -7.94 4.68 7.26
N ASP A 179 -6.95 4.11 6.55
CA ASP A 179 -7.14 3.04 5.57
C ASP A 179 -8.22 3.35 4.51
N VAL A 180 -8.35 4.63 4.13
CA VAL A 180 -9.35 5.10 3.17
C VAL A 180 -9.03 4.58 1.77
N THR A 181 -9.96 3.82 1.18
CA THR A 181 -9.82 3.26 -0.17
C THR A 181 -11.17 3.21 -0.89
N ALA A 182 -11.13 3.20 -2.23
CA ALA A 182 -12.29 2.97 -3.09
C ALA A 182 -12.08 1.73 -3.95
N THR A 183 -13.12 0.92 -4.13
CA THR A 183 -13.06 -0.33 -4.90
C THR A 183 -14.40 -0.68 -5.54
N THR A 184 -14.38 -1.43 -6.64
CA THR A 184 -15.58 -2.09 -7.19
C THR A 184 -15.68 -3.56 -6.75
N VAL A 185 -14.69 -4.05 -6.01
CA VAL A 185 -14.64 -5.43 -5.52
C VAL A 185 -15.34 -5.50 -4.18
N SER A 186 -16.39 -6.32 -4.10
CA SER A 186 -17.08 -6.61 -2.85
C SER A 186 -16.58 -7.91 -2.20
N PRO A 187 -16.60 -8.02 -0.85
CA PRO A 187 -16.34 -9.29 -0.15
C PRO A 187 -17.28 -10.43 -0.57
N ILE A 188 -18.57 -10.14 -0.78
CA ILE A 188 -19.59 -11.06 -1.30
C ILE A 188 -20.49 -10.32 -2.29
N ALA A 189 -21.15 -11.01 -3.22
CA ALA A 189 -22.04 -10.34 -4.17
C ALA A 189 -23.12 -9.49 -3.45
N PRO A 190 -23.26 -8.19 -3.77
CA PRO A 190 -24.37 -7.39 -3.27
C PRO A 190 -25.70 -7.85 -3.87
N PRO A 191 -26.85 -7.43 -3.30
CA PRO A 191 -28.16 -7.66 -3.90
C PRO A 191 -28.17 -7.26 -5.38
N GLU A 192 -28.66 -8.17 -6.25
CA GLU A 192 -28.54 -8.06 -7.71
C GLU A 192 -29.25 -6.82 -8.27
N GLU A 193 -30.28 -6.34 -7.59
CA GLU A 193 -31.08 -5.20 -8.02
C GLU A 193 -30.42 -3.83 -7.71
N LEU A 194 -29.34 -3.81 -6.94
CA LEU A 194 -28.65 -2.58 -6.56
C LEU A 194 -27.57 -2.20 -7.57
N HIS A 195 -27.52 -0.91 -7.90
CA HIS A 195 -26.42 -0.32 -8.65
C HIS A 195 -25.61 0.62 -7.76
N PHE A 196 -24.29 0.46 -7.72
CA PHE A 196 -23.37 1.30 -6.93
C PHE A 196 -22.63 2.26 -7.87
N PRO A 197 -23.17 3.48 -8.14
CA PRO A 197 -22.63 4.39 -9.16
C PRO A 197 -21.20 4.88 -8.88
N LEU A 198 -20.73 4.76 -7.63
CA LEU A 198 -19.39 5.16 -7.19
C LEU A 198 -18.53 3.98 -6.71
N GLY A 199 -19.06 2.76 -6.74
CA GLY A 199 -18.45 1.59 -6.11
C GLY A 199 -18.58 1.63 -4.59
N PHE A 200 -17.62 1.02 -3.92
CA PHE A 200 -17.55 0.88 -2.47
C PHE A 200 -16.39 1.70 -1.90
N PHE A 201 -16.59 2.22 -0.71
CA PHE A 201 -15.57 2.88 0.09
C PHE A 201 -15.28 2.00 1.29
N HIS A 202 -14.00 1.86 1.61
CA HIS A 202 -13.53 1.27 2.85
C HIS A 202 -12.78 2.34 3.62
N PHE A 203 -13.09 2.49 4.91
CA PHE A 203 -12.35 3.37 5.79
C PHE A 203 -12.47 2.89 7.23
N ARG A 204 -11.48 3.24 8.05
CA ARG A 204 -11.50 3.11 9.50
C ARG A 204 -11.55 4.49 10.13
N ILE A 205 -12.47 4.70 11.05
CA ILE A 205 -12.48 5.84 11.96
C ILE A 205 -11.74 5.44 13.22
N SER A 206 -10.74 6.22 13.62
CA SER A 206 -10.06 6.08 14.91
C SER A 206 -10.45 7.19 15.88
N ASN A 207 -10.17 6.98 17.17
CA ASN A 207 -10.65 7.82 18.27
C ASN A 207 -12.17 7.90 18.36
N ALA A 208 -12.87 6.85 17.89
CA ALA A 208 -14.31 6.79 17.89
C ALA A 208 -14.85 6.86 19.34
N PRO A 209 -15.74 7.83 19.65
CA PRO A 209 -16.35 7.89 20.97
C PRO A 209 -17.45 6.84 21.09
N LYS A 210 -17.80 6.50 22.34
CA LYS A 210 -18.93 5.60 22.65
C LYS A 210 -20.30 6.23 22.38
N MET A 211 -20.36 7.54 22.11
CA MET A 211 -21.56 8.23 21.67
C MET A 211 -21.60 8.32 20.15
N ARG A 212 -22.77 8.60 19.58
CA ARG A 212 -22.88 8.74 18.12
C ARG A 212 -22.02 9.88 17.59
N PHE A 213 -21.49 9.69 16.40
CA PHE A 213 -20.74 10.69 15.64
C PHE A 213 -21.10 10.58 14.15
N LEU A 214 -20.63 11.56 13.37
CA LEU A 214 -20.98 11.73 11.97
C LEU A 214 -19.73 11.65 11.09
N VAL A 215 -19.85 10.94 9.98
CA VAL A 215 -18.98 11.05 8.81
C VAL A 215 -19.81 11.59 7.66
N ALA A 216 -19.36 12.65 7.01
CA ALA A 216 -19.95 13.18 5.78
C ALA A 216 -19.18 12.66 4.57
N MET A 217 -19.91 12.33 3.51
CA MET A 217 -19.37 11.97 2.20
C MET A 217 -19.89 12.98 1.18
N LEU A 218 -18.99 13.81 0.66
CA LEU A 218 -19.28 14.80 -0.37
C LEU A 218 -19.11 14.12 -1.72
N LEU A 219 -20.19 14.05 -2.49
CA LEU A 219 -20.22 13.37 -3.77
C LEU A 219 -19.96 14.35 -4.92
N PRO A 220 -19.42 13.86 -6.05
CA PRO A 220 -19.30 14.69 -7.24
C PRO A 220 -20.70 15.03 -7.79
N ASP A 221 -20.82 16.19 -8.45
CA ASP A 221 -22.08 16.66 -9.02
C ASP A 221 -22.76 15.63 -9.95
N GLY A 222 -24.08 15.55 -9.90
CA GLY A 222 -24.87 14.71 -10.80
C GLY A 222 -24.84 13.21 -10.51
N VAL A 223 -24.33 12.78 -9.35
CA VAL A 223 -24.49 11.40 -8.89
C VAL A 223 -25.94 11.15 -8.46
N THR A 224 -26.54 10.10 -9.02
CA THR A 224 -27.89 9.65 -8.65
C THR A 224 -27.82 8.45 -7.72
N PHE A 225 -28.44 8.53 -6.56
CA PHE A 225 -28.54 7.46 -5.56
C PHE A 225 -29.81 7.70 -4.73
N ASP A 226 -30.33 6.68 -4.07
CA ASP A 226 -31.52 6.79 -3.20
C ASP A 226 -31.36 6.05 -1.86
N THR A 227 -30.23 5.37 -1.67
CA THR A 227 -29.94 4.57 -0.49
C THR A 227 -28.44 4.47 -0.24
N TYR A 228 -28.06 3.95 0.92
CA TYR A 228 -26.69 3.61 1.26
C TYR A 228 -26.66 2.19 1.84
N TRP A 229 -25.80 1.34 1.28
CA TRP A 229 -25.68 -0.05 1.68
C TRP A 229 -24.31 -0.31 2.27
N LYS A 230 -24.28 -1.14 3.30
CA LYS A 230 -23.08 -1.56 4.00
C LYS A 230 -22.95 -3.08 3.97
N PHE A 231 -21.71 -3.54 3.91
CA PHE A 231 -21.34 -4.91 4.21
C PHE A 231 -20.77 -4.98 5.64
N GLY A 232 -21.21 -5.94 6.43
CA GLY A 232 -20.67 -6.19 7.76
C GLY A 232 -21.67 -6.86 8.69
N PRO A 233 -21.36 -7.00 9.98
CA PRO A 233 -22.25 -7.62 10.94
C PRO A 233 -23.40 -6.69 11.31
N ARG A 234 -24.46 -7.29 11.87
CA ARG A 234 -25.57 -6.58 12.50
C ARG A 234 -25.75 -7.09 13.94
N PRO A 235 -26.23 -6.25 14.87
CA PRO A 235 -26.56 -6.72 16.21
C PRO A 235 -27.48 -7.94 16.18
N GLY A 236 -27.04 -9.03 16.81
CA GLY A 236 -27.75 -10.32 16.82
C GLY A 236 -26.95 -11.46 16.19
N PRO A 237 -27.54 -12.65 16.05
CA PRO A 237 -26.83 -13.85 15.60
C PRO A 237 -26.73 -13.97 14.07
N VAL A 238 -26.71 -12.83 13.36
CA VAL A 238 -26.70 -12.80 11.89
C VAL A 238 -25.25 -12.76 11.43
N ALA A 239 -24.89 -13.62 10.48
CA ALA A 239 -23.60 -13.53 9.81
C ALA A 239 -23.46 -12.17 9.09
N GLU A 240 -22.23 -11.77 8.80
CA GLU A 240 -21.96 -10.59 7.99
C GLU A 240 -22.64 -10.71 6.63
N ASP A 241 -23.34 -9.66 6.23
CA ASP A 241 -24.09 -9.61 4.98
C ASP A 241 -24.26 -8.15 4.54
N TRP A 242 -24.76 -7.96 3.33
CA TRP A 242 -25.21 -6.67 2.84
C TRP A 242 -26.51 -6.25 3.52
N TYR A 243 -26.56 -5.01 3.99
CA TYR A 243 -27.80 -4.41 4.51
C TYR A 243 -27.89 -2.92 4.18
N GLN A 244 -29.13 -2.48 4.00
CA GLN A 244 -29.45 -1.06 3.90
C GLN A 244 -29.16 -0.39 5.24
N PHE A 245 -28.35 0.66 5.22
CA PHE A 245 -27.92 1.37 6.42
C PHE A 245 -28.81 2.59 6.68
N ASP A 246 -30.14 2.44 6.68
CA ASP A 246 -31.04 3.58 6.96
C ASP A 246 -30.92 4.07 8.40
N TYR A 247 -31.00 5.38 8.62
CA TYR A 247 -30.96 5.97 9.96
C TYR A 247 -32.08 5.43 10.88
N ASP A 248 -31.69 4.84 12.01
CA ASP A 248 -32.60 4.19 12.97
C ASP A 248 -32.77 4.95 14.30
N ASN A 249 -32.38 6.23 14.32
CA ASN A 249 -32.21 7.10 15.49
C ASN A 249 -30.91 6.92 16.29
N GLU A 250 -30.10 5.90 15.98
CA GLU A 250 -28.80 5.69 16.62
C GLU A 250 -27.65 5.70 15.60
N THR A 251 -27.79 4.90 14.54
CA THR A 251 -26.82 4.72 13.46
C THR A 251 -27.51 4.78 12.11
N GLY A 252 -26.77 4.98 11.03
CA GLY A 252 -27.30 4.91 9.67
C GLY A 252 -27.08 6.18 8.85
N ALA A 253 -27.45 6.08 7.59
CA ALA A 253 -27.31 7.10 6.56
C ALA A 253 -28.54 8.02 6.52
N ALA A 254 -28.26 9.30 6.30
CA ALA A 254 -29.22 10.33 5.91
C ALA A 254 -28.64 11.09 4.71
N PHE A 255 -29.49 11.78 3.96
CA PHE A 255 -29.11 12.31 2.65
C PHE A 255 -29.52 13.77 2.49
N ALA A 256 -28.62 14.57 1.93
CA ALA A 256 -28.88 15.91 1.42
C ALA A 256 -28.64 15.86 -0.10
N PHE A 257 -29.70 15.46 -0.83
CA PHE A 257 -29.61 15.09 -2.24
C PHE A 257 -29.30 16.29 -3.15
N GLU A 258 -29.81 17.49 -2.83
CA GLU A 258 -29.55 18.69 -3.63
C GLU A 258 -28.09 19.14 -3.52
N GLU A 259 -27.47 18.86 -2.37
CA GLU A 259 -26.09 19.16 -2.05
C GLU A 259 -25.12 18.02 -2.39
N GLY A 260 -25.63 16.85 -2.78
CA GLY A 260 -24.80 15.68 -3.07
C GLY A 260 -24.05 15.15 -1.83
N ILE A 261 -24.66 15.20 -0.65
CA ILE A 261 -24.01 14.77 0.60
C ILE A 261 -24.72 13.54 1.19
N VAL A 262 -23.93 12.54 1.58
CA VAL A 262 -24.36 11.43 2.44
C VAL A 262 -23.83 11.64 3.85
N PHE A 263 -24.72 11.59 4.83
CA PHE A 263 -24.41 11.69 6.25
C PHE A 263 -24.49 10.32 6.89
N LEU A 264 -23.35 9.78 7.35
CA LEU A 264 -23.25 8.47 7.99
C LEU A 264 -23.12 8.64 9.50
N TRP A 265 -24.17 8.24 10.24
CA TRP A 265 -24.14 8.19 11.70
C TRP A 265 -23.59 6.85 12.17
N PHE A 266 -22.52 6.92 12.95
CA PHE A 266 -21.89 5.76 13.58
C PHE A 266 -21.89 5.88 15.10
N LYS A 267 -21.67 4.74 15.75
CA LYS A 267 -21.37 4.62 17.17
C LYS A 267 -20.46 3.41 17.35
N ASP A 268 -19.36 3.60 18.06
CA ASP A 268 -18.38 2.56 18.41
C ASP A 268 -19.07 1.38 19.12
N GLY A 269 -18.95 0.19 18.56
CA GLY A 269 -19.61 -1.04 19.02
C GLY A 269 -21.09 -1.18 18.66
N ALA A 270 -21.59 -0.50 17.62
CA ALA A 270 -22.98 -0.57 17.17
C ALA A 270 -23.10 -0.99 15.69
N ARG A 271 -24.34 -1.05 15.16
CA ARG A 271 -24.59 -1.34 13.75
C ARG A 271 -23.80 -0.36 12.87
N GLY A 272 -23.12 -0.89 11.85
CA GLY A 272 -22.21 -0.11 11.01
C GLY A 272 -20.77 -0.13 11.49
N ASP A 273 -20.47 -0.80 12.59
CA ASP A 273 -19.12 -1.19 13.01
C ASP A 273 -18.85 -2.66 12.64
N ASP A 274 -17.62 -3.00 12.27
CA ASP A 274 -17.29 -4.30 11.66
C ASP A 274 -17.12 -5.43 12.67
N ASP A 275 -16.90 -5.12 13.95
CA ASP A 275 -16.74 -6.11 15.01
C ASP A 275 -17.80 -5.98 16.13
N LEU A 276 -18.63 -4.94 16.08
CA LEU A 276 -19.63 -4.59 17.09
C LEU A 276 -19.06 -4.45 18.51
N GLN A 277 -17.77 -4.15 18.65
CA GLN A 277 -17.09 -3.92 19.92
C GLN A 277 -16.75 -2.44 20.10
N ALA A 278 -17.02 -1.89 21.28
CA ALA A 278 -16.63 -0.53 21.60
C ALA A 278 -15.12 -0.44 21.92
N ASN A 279 -14.30 -0.39 20.87
CA ASN A 279 -12.84 -0.48 20.90
C ASN A 279 -12.15 0.85 20.50
N GLY A 280 -12.94 1.88 20.20
CA GLY A 280 -12.45 3.18 19.74
C GLY A 280 -12.13 3.25 18.25
N GLN A 281 -12.55 2.25 17.49
CA GLN A 281 -12.47 2.17 16.04
C GLN A 281 -13.86 1.87 15.48
N VAL A 282 -14.15 2.39 14.28
CA VAL A 282 -15.29 1.94 13.49
C VAL A 282 -14.81 1.70 12.08
N ILE A 283 -15.08 0.51 11.52
CA ILE A 283 -14.72 0.19 10.14
C ILE A 283 -15.97 0.17 9.27
N ASP A 284 -15.90 0.87 8.14
CA ASP A 284 -16.95 0.93 7.13
C ASP A 284 -16.51 0.24 5.85
N ILE A 285 -17.41 -0.57 5.29
CA ILE A 285 -17.37 -1.07 3.93
C ILE A 285 -18.77 -0.85 3.36
N GLY A 286 -18.93 0.08 2.43
CA GLY A 286 -20.24 0.43 1.92
C GLY A 286 -20.20 1.44 0.78
N GLY A 287 -21.36 1.82 0.28
CA GLY A 287 -21.44 2.82 -0.77
C GLY A 287 -22.86 3.34 -1.01
N PRO A 288 -22.99 4.57 -1.56
CA PRO A 288 -24.25 5.03 -2.11
C PRO A 288 -24.71 4.07 -3.20
N ALA A 289 -25.97 3.69 -3.17
CA ALA A 289 -26.57 2.81 -4.15
C ALA A 289 -27.89 3.37 -4.67
N LEU A 290 -28.28 2.85 -5.82
CA LEU A 290 -29.57 3.07 -6.43
C LEU A 290 -30.31 1.74 -6.45
N GLY A 291 -31.47 1.70 -5.80
CA GLY A 291 -32.38 0.56 -5.87
C GLY A 291 -33.11 0.45 -7.21
N PRO A 292 -33.78 -0.68 -7.47
CA PRO A 292 -34.77 -0.72 -8.54
C PRO A 292 -35.83 0.34 -8.21
N VAL A 293 -36.02 1.29 -9.12
CA VAL A 293 -36.89 2.49 -9.00
C VAL A 293 -37.96 2.29 -7.92
N SER A 294 -37.74 2.88 -6.75
CA SER A 294 -38.67 2.75 -5.65
C SER A 294 -40.00 3.40 -6.06
N VAL A 295 -41.10 2.67 -5.91
CA VAL A 295 -42.49 3.13 -6.09
C VAL A 295 -42.85 4.33 -5.17
N LYS A 296 -41.89 4.86 -4.40
CA LYS A 296 -42.01 6.07 -3.59
C LYS A 296 -42.19 7.36 -4.39
N ASP A 297 -41.98 7.34 -5.72
CA ASP A 297 -42.35 8.46 -6.60
C ASP A 297 -43.88 8.70 -6.68
N TRP A 298 -44.72 7.85 -6.08
CA TRP A 298 -46.19 7.99 -6.11
C TRP A 298 -46.82 8.54 -4.83
N MET A 299 -46.05 9.00 -3.85
CA MET A 299 -46.59 9.61 -2.62
C MET A 299 -46.08 11.02 -2.36
N GLN A 300 -46.00 11.85 -3.39
CA GLN A 300 -46.16 13.30 -3.24
C GLN A 300 -47.59 13.69 -3.65
N TYR A 301 -48.51 13.66 -2.68
CA TYR A 301 -49.76 14.41 -2.66
C TYR A 301 -49.99 14.96 -1.25
#